data_AF-A0A0J6SW52-F1
#
_entry.id   AF-A0A0J6SW52-F1
#
_cell.length_a   1.000
_cell.length_b   1.000
_cell.length_c   1.000
_cell.angle_alpha   90.00
_cell.angle_beta   90.00
_cell.angle_gamma   90.00
#
_symmetry.space_group_name_H-M   'P 1'
#
loop_
_entity.id
_entity.type
_entity.pdbx_description
1 polymer ?
#
loop_
_entity_poly.entity_id
_entity_poly.type
_entity_poly.pdbx_seq_one_letter_code
_entity_poly.pdbx_strand_id
1 'polypeptide(L)'
;MADGTEKPIEQIELGDLVMAFDPSAEAGRGGMVPKRVTRLFTNEAMQIIDLRGLRCTPGHFFLSGDASSGEEARFRPIASILKQDGTLVEADGSVVRARTGSRINSRDDIEIRVVFYRSHDNGESTVTVRAGIPVTVSAPSQSEQAMSLLQWLDRNGVELRDDGRLQAQDGSVFDCVDWPQGQSPLDRVESQNWVTQRENEELYTPPWIANLPDIEDEVGLRLVS
;
A
#
# COMPACT_ATOMS: atom_id res chain seq x y z
N MET A 1 -16.58 -6.20 -14.74
CA MET A 1 -16.97 -6.91 -15.98
C MET A 1 -16.62 -6.05 -17.18
N ALA A 2 -16.54 -6.62 -18.40
CA ALA A 2 -16.17 -5.86 -19.60
C ALA A 2 -17.21 -4.82 -20.04
N ASP A 3 -18.44 -4.93 -19.54
CA ASP A 3 -19.54 -3.97 -19.74
C ASP A 3 -19.57 -2.86 -18.67
N GLY A 4 -18.58 -2.82 -17.77
CA GLY A 4 -18.49 -1.86 -16.67
C GLY A 4 -19.28 -2.23 -15.42
N THR A 5 -20.01 -3.34 -15.41
CA THR A 5 -20.70 -3.82 -14.19
C THR A 5 -19.75 -4.50 -13.22
N GLU A 6 -20.16 -4.63 -11.96
CA GLU A 6 -19.47 -5.44 -10.96
C GLU A 6 -20.18 -6.78 -10.75
N LYS A 7 -19.39 -7.83 -10.59
CA LYS A 7 -19.88 -9.19 -10.35
C LYS A 7 -18.92 -9.85 -9.35
N PRO A 8 -19.42 -10.41 -8.22
CA PRO A 8 -18.58 -11.14 -7.29
C PRO A 8 -17.84 -12.29 -7.98
N ILE A 9 -16.58 -12.55 -7.59
CA ILE A 9 -15.72 -13.52 -8.28
C ILE A 9 -16.31 -14.95 -8.25
N GLU A 10 -17.03 -15.29 -7.18
CA GLU A 10 -17.72 -16.57 -7.00
C GLU A 10 -18.95 -16.75 -7.92
N GLN A 11 -19.42 -15.67 -8.53
CA GLN A 11 -20.53 -15.71 -9.50
C GLN A 11 -20.04 -15.69 -10.95
N ILE A 12 -18.73 -15.54 -11.20
CA ILE A 12 -18.17 -15.52 -12.55
C ILE A 12 -18.36 -16.88 -13.21
N GLU A 13 -18.81 -16.87 -14.47
CA GLU A 13 -19.08 -18.07 -15.24
C GLU A 13 -18.16 -18.18 -16.47
N LEU A 14 -18.03 -19.41 -17.00
CA LEU A 14 -17.33 -19.61 -18.26
C LEU A 14 -18.03 -18.83 -19.38
N GLY A 15 -17.25 -18.11 -20.16
CA GLY A 15 -17.75 -17.29 -21.25
C GLY A 15 -18.01 -15.82 -20.88
N ASP A 16 -18.05 -15.47 -19.59
CA ASP A 16 -18.11 -14.09 -19.13
C ASP A 16 -16.96 -13.27 -19.72
N LEU A 17 -17.20 -11.99 -19.99
CA LEU A 17 -16.19 -11.04 -20.43
C LEU A 17 -15.73 -10.18 -19.26
N VAL A 18 -14.43 -10.21 -18.97
CA VAL A 18 -13.78 -9.41 -17.92
C VAL A 18 -12.74 -8.49 -18.55
N MET A 19 -12.39 -7.40 -17.86
CA MET A 19 -11.30 -6.54 -18.28
C MET A 19 -9.98 -7.14 -17.80
N ALA A 20 -8.97 -7.20 -18.67
CA ALA A 20 -7.62 -7.64 -18.34
C ALA A 20 -6.58 -6.75 -19.06
N PHE A 21 -5.38 -6.62 -18.51
CA PHE A 21 -4.28 -5.93 -19.20
C PHE A 21 -3.99 -6.60 -20.54
N ASP A 22 -3.68 -5.81 -21.57
CA ASP A 22 -3.31 -6.35 -22.87
C ASP A 22 -1.89 -6.97 -22.78
N PRO A 23 -1.77 -8.31 -22.90
CA PRO A 23 -0.46 -8.98 -22.82
C PRO A 23 0.45 -8.68 -24.01
N SER A 24 -0.11 -8.19 -25.13
CA SER A 24 0.63 -7.94 -26.37
C SER A 24 1.28 -6.55 -26.43
N ALA A 25 0.92 -5.66 -25.50
CA ALA A 25 1.44 -4.31 -25.40
C ALA A 25 2.17 -4.11 -24.07
N GLU A 26 3.22 -3.29 -24.10
CA GLU A 26 3.98 -2.84 -22.91
C GLU A 26 4.37 -3.97 -21.95
N ALA A 27 4.75 -5.13 -22.49
CA ALA A 27 5.14 -6.32 -21.73
C ALA A 27 4.06 -6.84 -20.76
N GLY A 28 2.79 -6.66 -21.10
CA GLY A 28 1.66 -7.05 -20.26
C GLY A 28 1.16 -5.96 -19.32
N ARG A 29 1.62 -4.72 -19.50
CA ARG A 29 1.03 -3.51 -18.91
C ARG A 29 0.11 -2.73 -19.85
N GLY A 30 -0.15 -3.25 -21.05
CA GLY A 30 -1.01 -2.58 -22.01
C GLY A 30 -2.41 -2.31 -21.43
N GLY A 31 -3.11 -1.34 -22.02
CA GLY A 31 -4.43 -0.92 -21.55
C GLY A 31 -5.42 -2.08 -21.37
N MET A 32 -6.46 -1.84 -20.57
CA MET A 32 -7.45 -2.86 -20.24
C MET A 32 -8.27 -3.22 -21.49
N VAL A 33 -8.33 -4.52 -21.81
CA VAL A 33 -9.08 -5.08 -22.94
C VAL A 33 -10.05 -6.17 -22.46
N PRO A 34 -11.23 -6.32 -23.10
CA PRO A 34 -12.13 -7.43 -22.82
C PRO A 34 -11.48 -8.79 -23.14
N LYS A 35 -11.52 -9.71 -22.19
CA LYS A 35 -11.10 -11.12 -22.36
C LYS A 35 -12.18 -12.06 -21.84
N ARG A 36 -12.31 -13.20 -22.51
CA ARG A 36 -13.26 -14.25 -22.15
C ARG A 36 -12.70 -15.13 -21.05
N VAL A 37 -13.49 -15.39 -20.02
CA VAL A 37 -13.20 -16.40 -19.00
C VAL A 37 -13.32 -17.79 -19.62
N THR A 38 -12.21 -18.53 -19.68
CA THR A 38 -12.15 -19.86 -20.31
C THR A 38 -12.02 -21.00 -19.29
N ARG A 39 -11.65 -20.68 -18.05
CA ARG A 39 -11.48 -21.63 -16.95
C ARG A 39 -11.82 -20.94 -15.63
N LEU A 40 -12.36 -21.72 -14.69
CA LEU A 40 -12.61 -21.32 -13.31
C LEU A 40 -11.83 -22.24 -12.39
N PHE A 41 -11.32 -21.68 -11.30
CA PHE A 41 -10.64 -22.42 -10.24
C PHE A 41 -11.30 -22.08 -8.92
N THR A 42 -11.66 -23.11 -8.15
CA THR A 42 -12.15 -22.95 -6.77
C THR A 42 -11.14 -23.55 -5.84
N ASN A 43 -10.65 -22.77 -4.89
CA ASN A 43 -9.63 -23.19 -3.94
C ASN A 43 -10.07 -22.77 -2.54
N GLU A 44 -9.73 -23.57 -1.54
CA GLU A 44 -9.79 -23.17 -0.14
C GLU A 44 -8.45 -22.57 0.26
N ALA A 45 -8.48 -21.41 0.91
CA ALA A 45 -7.28 -20.70 1.34
C ALA A 45 -7.21 -20.65 2.87
N MET A 46 -6.10 -21.12 3.43
CA MET A 46 -5.83 -21.07 4.87
C MET A 46 -5.48 -19.67 5.36
N GLN A 47 -5.04 -18.79 4.46
CA GLN A 47 -4.62 -17.43 4.76
C GLN A 47 -5.13 -16.47 3.69
N ILE A 48 -5.76 -15.38 4.15
CA ILE A 48 -6.24 -14.27 3.34
C ILE A 48 -5.61 -12.99 3.85
N ILE A 49 -5.16 -12.15 2.92
CA ILE A 49 -4.68 -10.79 3.17
C ILE A 49 -5.76 -9.82 2.72
N ASP A 50 -5.97 -8.75 3.48
CA ASP A 50 -6.74 -7.59 3.05
C ASP A 50 -5.80 -6.51 2.51
N LEU A 51 -5.77 -6.37 1.19
CA LEU A 51 -5.00 -5.37 0.47
C LEU A 51 -5.89 -4.19 0.13
N ARG A 52 -6.03 -3.24 1.06
CA ARG A 52 -6.82 -2.00 0.87
C ARG A 52 -8.28 -2.28 0.44
N GLY A 53 -8.91 -3.27 1.05
CA GLY A 53 -10.27 -3.73 0.73
C GLY A 53 -10.33 -4.89 -0.26
N LEU A 54 -9.22 -5.22 -0.94
CA LEU A 54 -9.13 -6.38 -1.81
C LEU A 54 -8.62 -7.60 -1.05
N ARG A 55 -9.45 -8.64 -0.92
CA ARG A 55 -9.08 -9.88 -0.24
C ARG A 55 -8.43 -10.85 -1.22
N CYS A 56 -7.20 -11.28 -0.92
CA CYS A 56 -6.46 -12.21 -1.77
C CYS A 56 -5.57 -13.15 -0.95
N THR A 57 -5.09 -14.24 -1.56
CA THR A 57 -4.08 -15.10 -0.93
C THR A 57 -2.70 -14.45 -1.02
N PRO A 58 -1.77 -14.74 -0.09
CA PRO A 58 -0.39 -14.21 -0.14
C PRO A 58 0.35 -14.50 -1.46
N GLY A 59 0.01 -15.61 -2.11
CA GLY A 59 0.57 -16.04 -3.39
C GLY A 59 -0.13 -15.47 -4.62
N HIS A 60 -1.14 -14.63 -4.45
CA HIS A 60 -1.86 -14.06 -5.58
C HIS A 60 -0.95 -13.07 -6.33
N PHE A 61 -0.88 -13.23 -7.64
CA PHE A 61 0.01 -12.43 -8.48
C PHE A 61 -0.65 -11.10 -8.84
N PHE A 62 0.09 -10.02 -8.65
CA PHE A 62 -0.29 -8.67 -9.08
C PHE A 62 0.75 -8.11 -10.02
N LEU A 63 0.32 -7.24 -10.93
CA LEU A 63 1.22 -6.50 -11.79
C LEU A 63 1.99 -5.48 -10.94
N SER A 64 3.31 -5.69 -10.79
CA SER A 64 4.16 -4.79 -10.02
C SER A 64 4.64 -3.63 -10.90
N GLY A 65 4.72 -2.43 -10.33
CA GLY A 65 5.34 -1.28 -11.00
C GLY A 65 6.86 -1.25 -10.90
N ASP A 66 7.44 -2.14 -10.08
CA ASP A 66 8.88 -2.17 -9.83
C ASP A 66 9.60 -2.76 -11.04
N ALA A 67 10.57 -2.02 -11.58
CA ALA A 67 11.53 -2.58 -12.52
C ALA A 67 12.69 -3.17 -11.71
N SER A 68 12.76 -4.50 -11.59
CA SER A 68 14.04 -5.13 -11.25
C SER A 68 15.04 -4.70 -12.33
N SER A 69 16.24 -4.28 -11.95
CA SER A 69 17.27 -3.74 -12.85
C SER A 69 17.37 -4.56 -14.15
N GLY A 70 16.86 -4.01 -15.25
CA GLY A 70 16.91 -4.61 -16.59
C GLY A 70 15.68 -5.42 -17.03
N GLU A 71 14.65 -5.58 -16.20
CA GLU A 71 13.43 -6.33 -16.54
C GLU A 71 12.18 -5.44 -16.48
N GLU A 72 11.31 -5.57 -17.47
CA GLU A 72 10.00 -4.92 -17.53
C GLU A 72 9.11 -5.41 -16.36
N ALA A 73 8.15 -4.59 -15.93
CA ALA A 73 7.20 -4.91 -14.86
C ALA A 73 6.67 -6.34 -14.94
N ARG A 74 6.92 -7.13 -13.89
CA ARG A 74 6.48 -8.52 -13.80
C ARG A 74 5.29 -8.68 -12.87
N PHE A 75 4.44 -9.65 -13.18
CA PHE A 75 3.49 -10.17 -12.21
C PHE A 75 4.26 -10.85 -11.07
N ARG A 76 4.00 -10.46 -9.83
CA ARG A 76 4.69 -11.00 -8.64
C ARG A 76 3.68 -11.34 -7.54
N PRO A 77 3.96 -12.33 -6.68
CA PRO A 77 3.12 -12.61 -5.51
C PRO A 77 3.00 -11.39 -4.60
N ILE A 78 1.78 -11.08 -4.13
CA ILE A 78 1.54 -9.91 -3.26
C ILE A 78 2.36 -9.95 -1.98
N ALA A 79 2.64 -11.14 -1.41
CA ALA A 79 3.53 -11.27 -0.25
C ALA A 79 4.94 -10.73 -0.51
N SER A 80 5.50 -11.01 -1.69
CA SER A 80 6.83 -10.56 -2.11
C SER A 80 6.84 -9.03 -2.27
N ILE A 81 5.82 -8.47 -2.93
CA ILE A 81 5.66 -7.03 -3.13
C ILE A 81 5.53 -6.31 -1.77
N LEU A 82 4.68 -6.81 -0.87
CA LEU A 82 4.47 -6.22 0.45
C LEU A 82 5.75 -6.26 1.30
N LYS A 83 6.50 -7.37 1.32
CA LYS A 83 7.75 -7.48 2.08
C LYS A 83 8.80 -6.45 1.65
N GLN A 84 8.84 -6.11 0.37
CA GLN A 84 9.80 -5.15 -0.18
C GLN A 84 9.31 -3.70 -0.19
N ASP A 85 8.12 -3.44 0.36
CA ASP A 85 7.46 -2.12 0.23
C ASP A 85 7.35 -1.66 -1.24
N GLY A 86 7.10 -2.64 -2.11
CA GLY A 86 7.05 -2.48 -3.56
C GLY A 86 5.78 -1.81 -4.06
N THR A 87 5.63 -1.80 -5.38
CA THR A 87 4.56 -1.07 -6.07
C THR A 87 3.62 -1.98 -6.86
N LEU A 88 2.39 -1.48 -7.07
CA LEU A 88 1.32 -2.10 -7.86
C LEU A 88 0.91 -1.16 -9.00
N VAL A 89 0.53 -1.73 -10.13
CA VAL A 89 -0.12 -1.02 -11.23
C VAL A 89 -1.64 -1.11 -11.07
N GLU A 90 -2.31 0.04 -11.02
CA GLU A 90 -3.76 0.16 -10.94
C GLU A 90 -4.41 0.06 -12.33
N ALA A 91 -5.74 -0.09 -12.38
CA ALA A 91 -6.49 -0.22 -13.62
C ALA A 91 -6.39 1.01 -14.55
N ASP A 92 -6.12 2.19 -14.00
CA ASP A 92 -5.87 3.43 -14.75
C ASP A 92 -4.40 3.54 -15.25
N GLY A 93 -3.58 2.52 -15.01
CA GLY A 93 -2.16 2.48 -15.34
C GLY A 93 -1.26 3.21 -14.34
N SER A 94 -1.82 3.83 -13.30
CA SER A 94 -1.00 4.49 -12.29
C SER A 94 -0.26 3.48 -11.42
N VAL A 95 0.92 3.88 -10.95
CA VAL A 95 1.75 3.07 -10.06
C VAL A 95 1.62 3.60 -8.64
N VAL A 96 1.30 2.70 -7.71
CA VAL A 96 1.07 3.03 -6.29
C VAL A 96 1.88 2.12 -5.39
N ARG A 97 2.17 2.58 -4.17
CA ARG A 97 2.75 1.73 -3.10
C ARG A 97 1.76 0.66 -2.69
N ALA A 98 2.20 -0.59 -2.61
CA ALA A 98 1.32 -1.70 -2.25
C ALA A 98 0.74 -1.56 -0.83
N ARG A 99 1.58 -1.12 0.12
CA ARG A 99 1.19 -1.00 1.54
C ARG A 99 0.24 0.15 1.83
N THR A 100 0.39 1.29 1.13
CA THR A 100 -0.34 2.54 1.46
C THR A 100 -1.31 2.99 0.37
N GLY A 101 -1.13 2.55 -0.87
CA GLY A 101 -1.85 3.06 -2.03
C GLY A 101 -1.42 4.46 -2.50
N SER A 102 -0.39 5.06 -1.89
CA SER A 102 0.16 6.34 -2.33
C SER A 102 0.68 6.22 -3.76
N ARG A 103 0.28 7.13 -4.67
CA ARG A 103 0.84 7.20 -6.01
C ARG A 103 2.33 7.55 -5.93
N ILE A 104 3.18 6.81 -6.64
CA ILE A 104 4.62 7.07 -6.62
C ILE A 104 4.91 8.50 -7.10
N ASN A 105 5.95 9.13 -6.54
CA ASN A 105 6.36 10.51 -6.86
C ASN A 105 5.27 11.57 -6.63
N SER A 106 4.20 11.25 -5.91
CA SER A 106 3.23 12.24 -5.42
C SER A 106 3.68 12.79 -4.07
N ARG A 107 3.10 13.92 -3.65
CA ARG A 107 3.33 14.44 -2.29
C ARG A 107 2.95 13.43 -1.21
N ASP A 108 1.97 12.57 -1.49
CA ASP A 108 1.51 11.50 -0.58
C ASP A 108 2.51 10.33 -0.43
N ASP A 109 3.50 10.21 -1.33
CA ASP A 109 4.58 9.20 -1.26
C ASP A 109 5.86 9.74 -0.62
N ILE A 110 5.91 11.03 -0.26
CA ILE A 110 7.05 11.61 0.44
C ILE A 110 7.14 11.00 1.85
N GLU A 111 8.34 10.57 2.21
CA GLU A 111 8.66 10.08 3.54
C GLU A 111 8.85 11.24 4.52
N ILE A 112 8.22 11.13 5.69
CA ILE A 112 8.26 12.11 6.78
C ILE A 112 8.65 11.38 8.06
N ARG A 113 9.55 11.97 8.82
CA ARG A 113 9.89 11.48 10.14
C ARG A 113 8.88 11.99 11.17
N VAL A 114 8.31 11.08 11.96
CA VAL A 114 7.31 11.39 12.98
C VAL A 114 7.78 10.92 14.35
N VAL A 115 7.43 11.71 15.36
CA VAL A 115 7.72 11.47 16.77
C VAL A 115 6.44 11.06 17.48
N PHE A 116 6.46 10.01 18.29
CA PHE A 116 5.31 9.60 19.09
C PHE A 116 5.74 9.05 20.44
N TYR A 117 4.82 9.06 21.41
CA TYR A 117 5.05 8.51 22.73
C TYR A 117 4.59 7.05 22.79
N ARG A 118 5.48 6.17 23.24
CA ARG A 118 5.13 4.78 23.52
C ARG A 118 4.55 4.67 24.93
N SER A 119 3.30 4.23 25.02
CA SER A 119 2.59 4.07 26.29
C SER A 119 3.23 3.08 27.27
N HIS A 120 4.03 2.12 26.78
CA HIS A 120 4.57 1.03 27.60
C HIS A 120 5.95 1.31 28.22
N ASP A 121 6.77 2.19 27.64
CA ASP A 121 8.12 2.51 28.14
C ASP A 121 8.30 4.00 28.51
N ASN A 122 7.24 4.81 28.36
CA ASN A 122 7.24 6.24 28.65
C ASN A 122 8.33 7.00 27.87
N GLY A 123 8.75 6.42 26.73
CA GLY A 123 9.78 6.95 25.86
C GLY A 123 9.19 7.63 24.63
N GLU A 124 9.89 8.67 24.19
CA GLU A 124 9.72 9.22 22.86
C GLU A 124 10.30 8.25 21.83
N SER A 125 9.70 8.19 20.65
CA SER A 125 10.12 7.28 19.59
C SER A 125 9.92 7.89 18.23
N THR A 126 10.82 7.55 17.33
CA THR A 126 10.84 8.10 15.98
C THR A 126 10.68 6.99 14.95
N VAL A 127 9.82 7.22 13.96
CA VAL A 127 9.69 6.37 12.77
C VAL A 127 9.56 7.23 11.52
N THR A 128 9.83 6.63 10.37
CA THR A 128 9.55 7.23 9.07
C THR A 128 8.26 6.64 8.51
N VAL A 129 7.39 7.51 8.00
CA VAL A 129 6.11 7.14 7.39
C VAL A 129 5.90 7.92 6.10
N ARG A 130 4.91 7.54 5.27
CA ARG A 130 4.52 8.34 4.11
C ARG A 130 3.49 9.41 4.45
N ALA A 131 3.55 10.55 3.77
CA ALA A 131 2.69 11.70 4.01
C ALA A 131 1.19 11.43 3.73
N GLY A 132 0.88 10.55 2.78
CA GLY A 132 -0.50 10.27 2.34
C GLY A 132 -1.30 9.36 3.27
N ILE A 133 -0.69 8.85 4.34
CA ILE A 133 -1.34 7.86 5.21
C ILE A 133 -2.48 8.51 6.01
N PRO A 134 -3.54 7.76 6.32
CA PRO A 134 -4.64 8.30 7.09
C PRO A 134 -4.25 8.51 8.55
N VAL A 135 -4.64 9.64 9.11
CA VAL A 135 -4.56 9.96 10.54
C VAL A 135 -5.95 10.28 11.07
N THR A 136 -6.27 9.76 12.24
CA THR A 136 -7.55 10.07 12.92
C THR A 136 -7.34 11.23 13.88
N VAL A 137 -8.08 12.31 13.66
CA VAL A 137 -8.01 13.51 14.48
C VAL A 137 -9.36 13.70 15.18
N SER A 138 -9.40 13.45 16.49
CA SER A 138 -10.53 13.76 17.35
C SER A 138 -10.57 15.26 17.66
N ALA A 139 -11.58 15.98 17.17
CA ALA A 139 -11.84 17.34 17.66
C ALA A 139 -12.87 17.27 18.81
N PRO A 140 -12.75 18.07 19.88
CA PRO A 140 -13.64 18.02 21.05
C PRO A 140 -15.14 18.22 20.79
N SER A 141 -15.53 18.55 19.56
CA SER A 141 -16.91 18.88 19.18
C SER A 141 -17.34 18.36 17.80
N GLN A 142 -16.54 17.52 17.13
CA GLN A 142 -16.87 16.98 15.81
C GLN A 142 -16.64 15.47 15.75
N SER A 143 -17.39 14.79 14.88
CA SER A 143 -17.13 13.41 14.48
C SER A 143 -15.68 13.26 14.02
N GLU A 144 -15.04 12.13 14.36
CA GLU A 144 -13.72 11.78 13.84
C GLU A 144 -13.66 12.02 12.32
N GLN A 145 -12.76 12.90 11.91
CA GLN A 145 -12.55 13.19 10.49
C GLN A 145 -11.27 12.48 10.05
N ALA A 146 -11.41 11.49 9.17
CA ALA A 146 -10.27 10.87 8.52
C ALA A 146 -9.68 11.86 7.51
N MET A 147 -8.38 12.16 7.65
CA MET A 147 -7.59 12.94 6.68
C MET A 147 -6.20 12.33 6.56
N SER A 148 -5.42 12.69 5.54
CA SER A 148 -4.02 12.26 5.47
C SER A 148 -3.11 13.05 6.41
N LEU A 149 -1.95 12.52 6.75
CA LEU A 149 -0.92 13.25 7.50
C LEU A 149 -0.53 14.55 6.77
N LEU A 150 -0.42 14.53 5.44
CA LEU A 150 -0.20 15.70 4.61
C LEU A 150 -1.29 16.76 4.79
N GLN A 151 -2.57 16.36 4.73
CA GLN A 151 -3.70 17.26 4.95
C GLN A 151 -3.70 17.84 6.36
N TRP A 152 -3.29 17.05 7.35
CA TRP A 152 -3.14 17.51 8.72
C TRP A 152 -2.01 18.55 8.85
N LEU A 153 -0.85 18.33 8.21
CA LEU A 153 0.26 19.29 8.18
C LEU A 153 -0.18 20.62 7.54
N ASP A 154 -0.80 20.57 6.37
CA ASP A 154 -1.30 21.74 5.65
C ASP A 154 -2.28 22.55 6.52
N ARG A 155 -3.20 21.87 7.22
CA ARG A 155 -4.18 22.49 8.13
C ARG A 155 -3.53 23.17 9.34
N ASN A 156 -2.36 22.71 9.77
CA ASN A 156 -1.60 23.30 10.87
C ASN A 156 -0.52 24.29 10.39
N GLY A 157 -0.53 24.66 9.10
CA GLY A 157 0.40 25.65 8.55
C GLY A 157 1.84 25.13 8.44
N VAL A 158 2.02 23.82 8.31
CA VAL A 158 3.32 23.18 8.11
C VAL A 158 3.39 22.69 6.66
N GLU A 159 4.34 23.23 5.90
CA GLU A 159 4.59 22.82 4.52
C GLU A 159 5.57 21.64 4.47
N LEU A 160 5.15 20.56 3.81
CA LEU A 160 6.03 19.45 3.47
C LEU A 160 6.85 19.75 2.21
N ARG A 161 8.17 19.68 2.33
CA ARG A 161 9.14 19.83 1.24
C ARG A 161 9.42 18.50 0.55
N ASP A 162 9.95 18.56 -0.68
CA ASP A 162 10.26 17.39 -1.51
C ASP A 162 11.33 16.46 -0.89
N ASP A 163 12.14 16.97 0.05
CA ASP A 163 13.18 16.22 0.75
C ASP A 163 12.69 15.60 2.09
N GLY A 164 11.38 15.65 2.35
CA GLY A 164 10.78 15.12 3.58
C GLY A 164 10.87 16.03 4.81
N ARG A 165 11.55 17.18 4.69
CA ARG A 165 11.61 18.17 5.78
C ARG A 165 10.37 19.05 5.81
N LEU A 166 10.12 19.62 6.98
CA LEU A 166 8.91 20.37 7.30
C LEU A 166 9.24 21.83 7.52
N GLN A 167 8.46 22.75 6.95
CA GLN A 167 8.64 24.19 7.10
C GLN A 167 7.41 24.82 7.76
N ALA A 168 7.61 25.49 8.89
CA ALA A 168 6.54 26.25 9.54
C ALA A 168 6.37 27.63 8.90
N GLN A 169 5.25 28.30 9.21
CA GLN A 169 4.90 29.62 8.67
C GLN A 169 5.93 30.73 9.01
N ASP A 170 6.67 30.56 10.11
CA ASP A 170 7.75 31.48 10.50
C ASP A 170 9.05 31.27 9.72
N GLY A 171 9.09 30.28 8.82
CA GLY A 171 10.24 29.90 8.01
C GLY A 171 11.16 28.87 8.67
N SER A 172 10.91 28.48 9.92
CA SER A 172 11.68 27.45 10.62
C SER A 172 11.54 26.08 9.93
N VAL A 173 12.63 25.32 9.87
CA VAL A 173 12.67 24.00 9.23
C VAL A 173 12.94 22.91 10.27
N PHE A 174 12.18 21.83 10.21
CA PHE A 174 12.22 20.70 11.13
C PHE A 174 12.41 19.39 10.37
N ASP A 175 13.13 18.46 11.01
CA ASP A 175 13.34 17.12 10.47
C ASP A 175 12.23 16.14 10.88
N CYS A 176 11.36 16.51 11.83
CA CYS A 176 10.26 15.67 12.29
C CYS A 176 9.08 16.48 12.82
N VAL A 177 7.94 15.79 12.99
CA VAL A 177 6.72 16.32 13.59
C VAL A 177 6.14 15.33 14.59
N ASP A 178 5.43 15.85 15.59
CA ASP A 178 4.65 15.02 16.49
C ASP A 178 3.53 14.28 15.74
N TRP A 179 3.41 12.99 16.01
CA TRP A 179 2.29 12.20 15.57
C TRP A 179 1.01 12.76 16.21
N PRO A 180 -0.09 12.89 15.45
CA PRO A 180 -1.30 13.50 15.97
C PRO A 180 -1.83 12.81 17.25
N GLN A 181 -2.14 13.63 18.26
CA GLN A 181 -2.99 13.32 19.41
C GLN A 181 -2.52 12.21 20.38
N GLY A 182 -1.20 12.04 20.56
CA GLY A 182 -0.67 11.05 21.51
C GLY A 182 -0.99 9.60 21.14
N GLN A 183 -1.39 9.37 19.88
CA GLN A 183 -1.49 8.05 19.28
C GLN A 183 -0.10 7.62 18.78
N SER A 184 -0.01 6.38 18.32
CA SER A 184 1.18 5.85 17.66
C SER A 184 0.81 5.20 16.32
N PRO A 185 1.64 5.36 15.27
CA PRO A 185 1.48 4.62 14.02
C PRO A 185 1.64 3.10 14.21
N LEU A 186 2.06 2.65 15.39
CA LEU A 186 2.23 1.23 15.73
C LEU A 186 1.04 0.63 16.50
N ASP A 187 0.06 1.44 16.91
CA ASP A 187 -1.05 1.01 17.77
C ASP A 187 -2.00 0.02 17.08
N ARG A 188 -2.14 0.13 15.76
CA ARG A 188 -3.03 -0.74 14.95
C ARG A 188 -2.22 -1.51 13.92
N VAL A 189 -2.63 -2.74 13.65
CA VAL A 189 -1.95 -3.64 12.69
C VAL A 189 -1.94 -3.03 11.29
N GLU A 190 -3.03 -2.38 10.90
CA GLU A 190 -3.18 -1.70 9.62
C GLU A 190 -2.25 -0.48 9.52
N SER A 191 -2.07 0.22 10.64
CA SER A 191 -1.20 1.41 10.73
C SER A 191 0.27 1.07 10.60
N GLN A 192 0.69 -0.14 10.99
CA GLN A 192 2.07 -0.58 10.83
C GLN A 192 2.51 -0.60 9.36
N ASN A 193 1.58 -0.76 8.42
CA ASN A 193 1.87 -0.73 6.98
C ASN A 193 2.38 0.63 6.49
N TRP A 194 2.15 1.68 7.27
CA TRP A 194 2.53 3.05 6.95
C TRP A 194 3.99 3.36 7.29
N VAL A 195 4.58 2.55 8.17
CA VAL A 195 5.96 2.73 8.65
C VAL A 195 6.92 2.12 7.65
N THR A 196 7.85 2.92 7.16
CA THR A 196 8.89 2.51 6.20
C THR A 196 10.21 2.25 6.88
N GLN A 197 10.53 2.99 7.96
CA GLN A 197 11.76 2.84 8.73
C GLN A 197 11.53 3.04 10.23
N ARG A 198 12.38 2.41 11.04
CA ARG A 198 12.47 2.64 12.49
C ARG A 198 13.61 3.61 12.83
N GLU A 199 13.70 3.95 14.12
CA GLU A 199 14.63 4.92 14.72
C GLU A 199 16.11 4.76 14.33
N ASN A 200 16.53 3.56 13.93
CA ASN A 200 17.89 3.24 13.48
C ASN A 200 18.07 3.22 11.95
N GLU A 201 17.13 3.82 11.20
CA GLU A 201 17.08 3.83 9.73
C GLU A 201 16.94 2.43 9.10
N GLU A 202 16.68 1.38 9.90
CA GLU A 202 16.38 0.06 9.36
C GLU A 202 14.99 0.05 8.73
N LEU A 203 14.92 -0.50 7.51
CA LEU A 203 13.66 -0.74 6.82
C LEU A 203 12.73 -1.57 7.69
N TYR A 204 11.52 -1.06 7.89
CA TYR A 204 10.53 -1.72 8.71
C TYR A 204 9.62 -2.59 7.85
N THR A 205 9.50 -3.86 8.24
CA THR A 205 8.45 -4.75 7.75
C THR A 205 7.55 -5.15 8.92
N PRO A 206 6.25 -4.80 8.87
CA PRO A 206 5.29 -5.22 9.88
C PRO A 206 5.36 -6.72 10.16
N PRO A 207 5.28 -7.18 11.42
CA PRO A 207 5.38 -8.60 11.75
C PRO A 207 4.43 -9.49 10.94
N TRP A 208 3.20 -9.02 10.67
CA TRP A 208 2.24 -9.78 9.89
C TRP A 208 2.66 -9.94 8.41
N ILE A 209 3.36 -8.95 7.83
CA ILE A 209 3.96 -9.02 6.48
C ILE A 209 5.21 -9.89 6.51
N ALA A 210 6.07 -9.71 7.53
CA ALA A 210 7.31 -10.47 7.69
C ALA A 210 7.04 -11.99 7.80
N ASN A 211 5.93 -12.34 8.47
CA ASN A 211 5.49 -13.73 8.66
C ASN A 211 4.72 -14.31 7.47
N LEU A 212 4.50 -13.55 6.39
CA LEU A 212 3.94 -14.14 5.16
C LEU A 212 4.93 -15.18 4.61
N PRO A 213 4.46 -16.25 3.95
CA PRO A 213 5.35 -17.22 3.33
C PRO A 213 6.24 -16.55 2.28
N ASP A 214 7.47 -17.03 2.14
CA ASP A 214 8.28 -16.76 0.95
C ASP A 214 7.69 -17.57 -0.19
N ILE A 215 7.14 -16.87 -1.17
CA ILE A 215 6.56 -17.48 -2.37
C ILE A 215 7.52 -17.15 -3.50
N GLU A 216 8.25 -18.16 -3.95
CA GLU A 216 9.13 -18.06 -5.11
C GLU A 216 8.31 -17.68 -6.35
N ASP A 217 8.87 -16.80 -7.19
CA ASP A 217 8.22 -16.29 -8.40
C ASP A 217 7.88 -17.39 -9.43
N GLU A 218 8.35 -18.64 -9.23
CA GLU A 218 8.17 -19.78 -10.15
C GLU A 218 6.97 -20.69 -9.83
N VAL A 219 6.33 -20.60 -8.66
CA VAL A 219 5.23 -21.53 -8.31
C VAL A 219 3.87 -20.88 -8.59
N GLY A 220 3.56 -20.76 -9.88
CA GLY A 220 2.18 -20.63 -10.31
C GLY A 220 1.35 -21.79 -9.73
N LEU A 221 0.25 -21.44 -9.04
CA LEU A 221 -0.83 -22.32 -8.56
C LEU A 221 -0.53 -23.82 -8.67
N ARG A 222 -0.14 -24.46 -7.55
CA ARG A 222 -0.13 -25.92 -7.48
C ARG A 222 -1.56 -26.42 -7.57
N LEU A 223 -1.98 -26.77 -8.78
CA LEU A 223 -3.29 -27.37 -9.07
C LEU A 223 -3.35 -28.72 -8.36
N VAL A 224 -4.27 -28.87 -7.42
CA VAL A 224 -4.62 -30.17 -6.86
C VAL A 224 -5.88 -30.63 -7.59
N SER A 225 -5.76 -31.72 -8.35
CA SER A 225 -6.86 -32.39 -9.06
C SER A 225 -7.71 -33.23 -8.11
#